data_AF-A0AAJ6CIK4-F1
#
_entry.id   AF-A0AAJ6CIK4-F1
#
_cell.length_a   1.000
_cell.length_b   1.000
_cell.length_c   1.000
_cell.angle_alpha   90.00
_cell.angle_beta   90.00
_cell.angle_gamma   90.00
#
_symmetry.space_group_name_H-M   'P 1'
#
loop_
_entity.id
_entity.type
_entity.pdbx_description
1 polymer ?
#
loop_
_entity_poly.entity_id
_entity_poly.type
_entity_poly.pdbx_seq_one_letter_code
_entity_poly.pdbx_strand_id
1 'polypeptide(L)'
;MAMAKGKSGNALGLTSGKTRSSTLARGKGKPSPKQVEKDLKSGLIKESDSPSAEDRVIPKWLTKLAEGKPELDIYAEKYDSLWEATEKKIGRAAVHGENVNRIDRILRVFDLDADYGPCTGMTRLERWERARDIGADPPAEIAEILNTKQGILDFRWSILERDLI
;
A
#
# COMPACT_ATOMS: atom_id res chain seq x y z
N MET A 1 -26.77 -23.71 58.77
CA MET A 1 -27.35 -22.45 59.30
C MET A 1 -26.25 -21.64 59.95
N ALA A 2 -25.90 -20.49 59.35
CA ALA A 2 -25.36 -19.26 59.96
C ALA A 2 -24.69 -18.43 58.85
N MET A 3 -25.39 -17.39 58.39
CA MET A 3 -24.87 -16.34 57.52
C MET A 3 -24.29 -15.22 58.38
N ALA A 4 -23.19 -14.60 57.96
CA ALA A 4 -22.92 -13.18 58.25
C ALA A 4 -22.00 -12.58 57.19
N LYS A 5 -22.48 -11.48 56.59
CA LYS A 5 -21.89 -10.70 55.50
C LYS A 5 -20.91 -9.66 56.07
N GLY A 6 -19.76 -9.46 55.42
CA GLY A 6 -18.89 -8.30 55.61
C GLY A 6 -18.86 -7.45 54.34
N LYS A 7 -19.20 -6.16 54.45
CA LYS A 7 -19.21 -5.16 53.36
C LYS A 7 -18.58 -3.87 53.87
N SER A 8 -17.54 -3.39 53.19
CA SER A 8 -17.06 -1.99 53.16
C SER A 8 -15.98 -1.95 52.05
N GLY A 9 -16.09 -1.21 50.95
CA GLY A 9 -16.56 0.16 50.81
C GLY A 9 -15.34 1.07 50.81
N ASN A 10 -14.68 1.25 49.65
CA ASN A 10 -13.70 2.32 49.48
C ASN A 10 -14.22 3.29 48.42
N ALA A 11 -14.18 4.56 48.79
CA ALA A 11 -14.94 5.63 48.19
C ALA A 11 -13.99 6.78 47.82
N LEU A 12 -14.39 7.52 46.78
CA LEU A 12 -14.15 8.94 46.55
C LEU A 12 -12.74 9.38 46.12
N GLY A 13 -12.71 10.11 45.00
CA GLY A 13 -11.56 10.89 44.55
C GLY A 13 -11.80 11.67 43.25
N LEU A 14 -12.97 12.31 43.10
CA LEU A 14 -13.22 13.33 42.08
C LEU A 14 -12.74 14.69 42.63
N THR A 15 -11.81 15.37 41.96
CA THR A 15 -11.59 16.81 42.18
C THR A 15 -11.39 17.54 40.86
N SER A 16 -12.43 18.29 40.50
CA SER A 16 -12.43 19.35 39.49
C SER A 16 -11.71 20.58 40.05
N GLY A 17 -10.87 21.24 39.25
CA GLY A 17 -10.23 22.51 39.58
C GLY A 17 -10.34 23.48 38.40
N LYS A 18 -11.14 24.53 38.58
CA LYS A 18 -11.62 25.47 37.56
C LYS A 18 -11.03 26.87 37.81
N THR A 19 -10.26 27.39 36.82
CA THR A 19 -10.08 28.82 36.43
C THR A 19 -9.38 29.78 37.44
N ARG A 20 -8.73 30.92 37.08
CA ARG A 20 -8.98 31.94 36.05
C ARG A 20 -7.73 32.73 35.59
N SER A 21 -7.77 33.13 34.32
CA SER A 21 -7.34 34.35 33.57
C SER A 21 -6.35 35.39 34.12
N SER A 22 -5.46 35.88 33.21
CA SER A 22 -5.29 37.31 32.89
C SER A 22 -4.57 37.60 31.53
N THR A 23 -5.34 38.20 30.61
CA THR A 23 -5.06 39.33 29.67
C THR A 23 -3.84 39.43 28.72
N LEU A 24 -4.20 39.57 27.42
CA LEU A 24 -3.84 40.57 26.38
C LEU A 24 -2.44 40.59 25.71
N ALA A 25 -2.40 40.26 24.41
CA ALA A 25 -1.77 41.10 23.38
C ALA A 25 -2.30 40.78 21.96
N ARG A 26 -2.62 41.84 21.21
CA ARG A 26 -3.23 41.88 19.88
C ARG A 26 -2.13 41.94 18.81
N GLY A 27 -2.16 41.05 17.80
CA GLY A 27 -1.41 41.20 16.56
C GLY A 27 -2.29 40.82 15.36
N LYS A 28 -2.64 41.81 14.53
CA LYS A 28 -3.37 41.62 13.26
C LYS A 28 -2.36 41.44 12.13
N GLY A 29 -2.43 40.34 11.38
CA GLY A 29 -1.72 40.15 10.11
C GLY A 29 -2.50 39.19 9.22
N LYS A 30 -3.14 39.71 8.18
CA LYS A 30 -3.82 38.95 7.12
C LYS A 30 -2.77 38.37 6.15
N PRO A 31 -2.99 37.20 5.54
CA PRO A 31 -2.42 36.91 4.23
C PRO A 31 -3.52 36.93 3.16
N SER A 32 -3.28 37.72 2.11
CA SER A 32 -4.01 37.65 0.83
C SER A 32 -3.02 37.28 -0.27
N PRO A 33 -3.46 36.58 -1.34
CA PRO A 33 -2.60 35.91 -2.31
C PRO A 33 -2.16 36.85 -3.45
N LYS A 34 -0.94 36.65 -3.97
CA LYS A 34 -0.55 37.18 -5.28
C LYS A 34 0.13 36.09 -6.11
N GLN A 35 -0.45 35.91 -7.28
CA GLN A 35 0.06 35.14 -8.41
C GLN A 35 1.46 35.65 -8.80
N VAL A 36 2.35 34.72 -9.15
CA VAL A 36 3.46 35.00 -10.06
C VAL A 36 3.44 33.96 -11.16
N GLU A 37 3.46 34.52 -12.35
CA GLU A 37 3.24 33.93 -13.66
C GLU A 37 4.57 33.35 -14.21
N LYS A 38 4.46 32.21 -14.92
CA LYS A 38 5.22 31.78 -16.11
C LYS A 38 6.67 32.26 -16.27
N ASP A 39 7.59 31.28 -16.33
CA ASP A 39 8.70 31.30 -17.29
C ASP A 39 9.07 29.87 -17.70
N LEU A 40 8.64 29.50 -18.92
CA LEU A 40 9.23 28.40 -19.68
C LEU A 40 10.66 28.81 -20.06
N LYS A 41 11.66 28.10 -19.57
CA LYS A 41 12.95 27.98 -20.25
C LYS A 41 13.42 26.54 -20.19
N SER A 42 13.13 25.85 -21.29
CA SER A 42 13.99 24.89 -21.99
C SER A 42 15.31 24.62 -21.27
N GLY A 43 15.30 23.58 -20.44
CA GLY A 43 16.49 22.93 -19.92
C GLY A 43 16.39 21.47 -20.33
N LEU A 44 17.11 21.12 -21.38
CA LEU A 44 17.37 19.76 -21.84
C LEU A 44 17.92 18.94 -20.66
N ILE A 45 17.04 18.25 -19.92
CA ILE A 45 17.46 17.28 -18.91
C ILE A 45 17.86 16.03 -19.68
N LYS A 46 19.17 15.82 -19.78
CA LYS A 46 19.75 14.57 -20.27
C LYS A 46 19.22 13.43 -19.42
N GLU A 47 18.72 12.42 -20.12
CA GLU A 47 18.31 11.14 -19.60
C GLU A 47 19.38 10.61 -18.65
N SER A 48 19.04 10.56 -17.37
CA SER A 48 19.88 9.97 -16.35
C SER A 48 19.63 8.47 -16.35
N ASP A 49 20.67 7.72 -16.72
CA ASP A 49 20.78 6.25 -16.76
C ASP A 49 20.21 5.56 -15.50
N SER A 50 18.90 5.34 -15.50
CA SER A 50 18.25 4.33 -14.68
C SER A 50 18.04 3.11 -15.59
N PRO A 51 18.45 1.89 -15.22
CA PRO A 51 18.31 0.74 -16.10
C PRO A 51 16.82 0.54 -16.43
N SER A 52 16.47 0.72 -17.71
CA SER A 52 15.10 0.50 -18.16
C SER A 52 14.74 -0.96 -17.93
N ALA A 53 13.44 -1.25 -17.71
CA ALA A 53 12.91 -2.60 -17.44
C ALA A 53 13.26 -3.66 -18.51
N GLU A 54 13.87 -3.23 -19.60
CA GLU A 54 14.25 -3.95 -20.81
C GLU A 54 15.65 -4.59 -20.75
N ASP A 55 16.45 -4.34 -19.72
CA ASP A 55 17.75 -5.03 -19.50
C ASP A 55 17.64 -6.32 -18.65
N ARG A 56 16.45 -6.62 -18.10
CA ARG A 56 16.27 -7.78 -17.24
C ARG A 56 16.20 -9.06 -18.07
N VAL A 57 17.16 -9.96 -17.88
CA VAL A 57 17.19 -11.26 -18.58
C VAL A 57 16.05 -12.14 -18.07
N ILE A 58 14.92 -12.15 -18.78
CA ILE A 58 13.80 -13.03 -18.48
C ILE A 58 14.22 -14.48 -18.81
N PRO A 59 14.19 -15.41 -17.83
CA PRO A 59 14.49 -16.80 -18.10
C PRO A 59 13.51 -17.40 -19.11
N LYS A 60 14.00 -18.24 -20.03
CA LYS A 60 13.17 -18.90 -21.05
C LYS A 60 11.98 -19.66 -20.48
N TRP A 61 12.13 -20.26 -19.31
CA TRP A 61 11.05 -20.98 -18.63
C TRP A 61 9.90 -20.05 -18.24
N LEU A 62 10.21 -18.80 -17.88
CA LEU A 62 9.21 -17.81 -17.48
C LEU A 62 8.45 -17.28 -18.70
N THR A 63 9.15 -17.04 -19.82
CA THR A 63 8.53 -16.72 -21.10
C THR A 63 7.56 -17.83 -21.53
N LYS A 64 8.01 -19.09 -21.46
CA LYS A 64 7.17 -20.26 -21.78
C LYS A 64 5.94 -20.37 -20.88
N LEU A 65 6.05 -20.04 -19.60
CA LEU A 65 4.92 -20.04 -18.68
C LEU A 65 3.90 -18.94 -19.01
N ALA A 66 4.37 -17.81 -19.55
CA ALA A 66 3.54 -16.67 -19.93
C ALA A 66 2.92 -16.80 -21.34
N GLU A 67 3.36 -17.76 -22.15
CA GLU A 67 2.79 -18.02 -23.48
C GLU A 67 1.29 -18.39 -23.39
N GLY A 68 0.47 -17.74 -24.22
CA GLY A 68 -0.98 -17.96 -24.27
C GLY A 68 -1.78 -17.38 -23.10
N LYS A 69 -1.12 -16.71 -22.14
CA LYS A 69 -1.80 -16.00 -21.04
C LYS A 69 -2.35 -14.66 -21.53
N PRO A 70 -3.49 -14.20 -21.00
CA PRO A 70 -4.05 -12.90 -21.35
C PRO A 70 -3.12 -11.78 -20.91
N GLU A 71 -3.15 -10.66 -21.63
CA GLU A 71 -2.49 -9.44 -21.20
C GLU A 71 -3.27 -8.78 -20.06
N LEU A 72 -2.52 -8.18 -19.15
CA LEU A 72 -3.05 -7.44 -18.03
C LEU A 72 -3.51 -6.06 -18.49
N ASP A 73 -4.82 -5.81 -18.40
CA ASP A 73 -5.36 -4.47 -18.47
C ASP A 73 -5.30 -3.81 -17.08
N ILE A 74 -4.46 -2.78 -16.97
CA ILE A 74 -4.23 -2.01 -15.73
C ILE A 74 -5.50 -1.22 -15.33
N TYR A 75 -6.38 -0.90 -16.28
CA TYR A 75 -7.58 -0.08 -16.07
C TYR A 75 -8.88 -0.89 -16.08
N ALA A 76 -8.79 -2.22 -16.08
CA ALA A 76 -9.98 -3.07 -16.04
C ALA A 76 -10.85 -2.75 -14.80
N GLU A 77 -12.14 -2.50 -15.02
CA GLU A 77 -13.12 -2.11 -14.00
C GLU A 77 -13.22 -3.12 -12.84
N LYS A 78 -12.97 -4.40 -13.12
CA LYS A 78 -12.99 -5.46 -12.09
C LYS A 78 -11.97 -5.23 -10.96
N TYR A 79 -10.95 -4.41 -11.16
CA TYR A 79 -9.96 -4.09 -10.14
C TYR A 79 -10.32 -2.83 -9.33
N ASP A 80 -11.44 -2.14 -9.61
CA ASP A 80 -11.86 -0.86 -9.00
C ASP A 80 -12.03 -0.97 -7.50
N SER A 81 -12.79 -1.95 -7.03
CA SER A 81 -12.96 -2.17 -5.60
C SER A 81 -11.64 -2.50 -4.89
N LEU A 82 -10.77 -3.30 -5.53
CA LEU A 82 -9.46 -3.66 -4.97
C LEU A 82 -8.52 -2.46 -4.90
N TRP A 83 -8.60 -1.57 -5.88
CA TRP A 83 -7.84 -0.32 -5.91
C TRP A 83 -8.28 0.66 -4.85
N GLU A 84 -9.59 0.88 -4.69
CA GLU A 84 -10.11 1.76 -3.65
C GLU A 84 -9.68 1.29 -2.25
N ALA A 85 -9.76 -0.02 -2.00
CA ALA A 85 -9.28 -0.62 -0.76
C ALA A 85 -7.77 -0.41 -0.56
N THR A 86 -6.99 -0.53 -1.64
CA THR A 86 -5.55 -0.26 -1.66
C THR A 86 -5.28 1.19 -1.29
N GLU A 87 -5.90 2.17 -1.97
CA GLU A 87 -5.71 3.60 -1.69
C GLU A 87 -6.08 3.97 -0.27
N LYS A 88 -7.09 3.32 0.31
CA LYS A 88 -7.47 3.50 1.72
C LYS A 88 -6.38 3.01 2.68
N LYS A 89 -5.68 1.91 2.38
CA LYS A 89 -4.62 1.34 3.23
C LYS A 89 -3.33 2.16 3.22
N ILE A 90 -2.85 2.57 2.03
CA ILE A 90 -1.55 3.27 1.89
C ILE A 90 -1.68 4.80 1.82
N GLY A 91 -2.88 5.32 1.69
CA GLY A 91 -3.13 6.74 1.43
C GLY A 91 -2.66 7.19 0.05
N ARG A 92 -2.82 8.49 -0.24
CA ARG A 92 -2.35 9.11 -1.50
C ARG A 92 -0.85 9.40 -1.52
N ALA A 93 -0.12 9.03 -0.45
CA ALA A 93 1.31 9.30 -0.36
C ALA A 93 2.06 8.56 -1.47
N ALA A 94 2.95 9.30 -2.14
CA ALA A 94 3.72 8.79 -3.26
C ALA A 94 4.56 7.60 -2.78
N VAL A 95 4.25 6.41 -3.30
CA VAL A 95 5.22 5.31 -3.31
C VAL A 95 6.35 5.81 -4.21
N HIS A 96 7.47 6.24 -3.62
CA HIS A 96 8.61 6.79 -4.35
C HIS A 96 9.15 5.75 -5.34
N GLY A 97 8.80 5.91 -6.61
CA GLY A 97 9.27 5.11 -7.74
C GLY A 97 8.68 5.66 -9.02
N GLU A 98 9.52 5.96 -10.01
CA GLU A 98 9.14 6.74 -11.20
C GLU A 98 8.18 6.00 -12.15
N ASN A 99 7.87 4.71 -11.91
CA ASN A 99 7.00 3.89 -12.77
C ASN A 99 6.05 2.96 -11.98
N VAL A 100 5.51 3.41 -10.85
CA VAL A 100 4.56 2.59 -10.05
C VAL A 100 3.14 2.76 -10.57
N ASN A 101 2.61 1.75 -11.25
CA ASN A 101 1.22 1.74 -11.71
C ASN A 101 0.24 1.27 -10.62
N ARG A 102 -1.05 1.25 -10.98
CA ARG A 102 -2.16 0.81 -10.12
C ARG A 102 -1.98 -0.60 -9.55
N ILE A 103 -1.61 -1.55 -10.41
CA ILE A 103 -1.43 -2.96 -10.06
C ILE A 103 -0.22 -3.14 -9.15
N ASP A 104 0.88 -2.41 -9.39
CA ASP A 104 2.03 -2.44 -8.49
C ASP A 104 1.65 -2.07 -7.05
N ARG A 105 0.83 -1.03 -6.85
CA ARG A 105 0.40 -0.64 -5.50
C ARG A 105 -0.52 -1.69 -4.88
N ILE A 106 -1.46 -2.25 -5.65
CA ILE A 106 -2.33 -3.35 -5.20
C ILE A 106 -1.49 -4.52 -4.68
N LEU A 107 -0.54 -4.98 -5.48
CA LEU A 107 0.31 -6.11 -5.14
C LEU A 107 1.29 -5.80 -4.00
N ARG A 108 1.75 -4.56 -3.87
CA ARG A 108 2.55 -4.12 -2.71
C ARG A 108 1.74 -4.15 -1.42
N VAL A 109 0.50 -3.69 -1.45
CA VAL A 109 -0.39 -3.77 -0.29
C VAL A 109 -0.65 -5.22 0.09
N PHE A 110 -0.91 -6.08 -0.90
CA PHE A 110 -1.01 -7.51 -0.67
C PHE A 110 0.26 -8.04 0.00
N ASP A 111 1.45 -7.83 -0.57
CA ASP A 111 2.75 -8.28 -0.05
C ASP A 111 3.01 -7.87 1.41
N LEU A 112 2.55 -6.69 1.81
CA LEU A 112 2.73 -6.12 3.16
C LEU A 112 1.63 -6.51 4.14
N ASP A 113 0.56 -7.15 3.68
CA ASP A 113 -0.55 -7.58 4.54
C ASP A 113 -0.18 -8.85 5.31
N ALA A 114 -0.05 -8.75 6.63
CA ALA A 114 0.38 -9.86 7.48
C ALA A 114 -0.68 -10.98 7.58
N ASP A 115 -1.95 -10.69 7.28
CA ASP A 115 -3.05 -11.67 7.37
C ASP A 115 -2.88 -12.83 6.37
N TYR A 116 -2.14 -12.60 5.27
CA TYR A 116 -1.82 -13.60 4.25
C TYR A 116 -0.49 -14.34 4.52
N GLY A 117 0.14 -14.07 5.66
CA GLY A 117 1.39 -14.68 6.11
C GLY A 117 2.64 -14.12 5.43
N PRO A 118 3.83 -14.71 5.66
CA PRO A 118 5.10 -14.18 5.14
C PRO A 118 5.09 -14.12 3.61
N CYS A 119 5.67 -13.05 3.07
CA CYS A 119 5.79 -12.77 1.64
C CYS A 119 7.15 -13.08 1.04
N THR A 120 8.05 -13.67 1.84
CA THR A 120 9.38 -14.09 1.42
C THR A 120 9.49 -15.61 1.28
N GLY A 121 10.39 -16.07 0.42
CA GLY A 121 10.66 -17.46 0.09
C GLY A 121 9.64 -18.11 -0.85
N MET A 122 8.72 -17.33 -1.44
CA MET A 122 7.68 -17.83 -2.34
C MET A 122 7.18 -16.74 -3.29
N THR A 123 6.63 -17.17 -4.41
CA THR A 123 5.98 -16.28 -5.36
C THR A 123 4.69 -15.70 -4.78
N ARG A 124 4.22 -14.58 -5.35
CA ARG A 124 2.94 -13.98 -4.95
C ARG A 124 1.76 -14.94 -5.11
N LEU A 125 1.79 -15.81 -6.12
CA LEU A 125 0.71 -16.76 -6.39
C LEU A 125 0.68 -17.87 -5.33
N GLU A 126 1.84 -18.44 -5.00
CA GLU A 126 1.95 -19.44 -3.92
C GLU A 126 1.50 -18.86 -2.57
N ARG A 127 1.85 -17.60 -2.31
CA ARG A 127 1.38 -16.89 -1.11
C ARG A 127 -0.14 -16.73 -1.09
N TRP A 128 -0.74 -16.37 -2.22
CA TRP A 128 -2.19 -16.25 -2.37
C TRP A 128 -2.89 -17.60 -2.13
N GLU A 129 -2.37 -18.68 -2.71
CA GLU A 129 -2.91 -20.03 -2.53
C GLU A 129 -2.87 -20.47 -1.06
N ARG A 130 -1.73 -20.26 -0.38
CA ARG A 130 -1.62 -20.56 1.04
C ARG A 130 -2.60 -19.75 1.88
N ALA A 131 -2.74 -18.45 1.60
CA ALA A 131 -3.67 -17.58 2.31
C ALA A 131 -5.14 -18.05 2.15
N ARG A 132 -5.51 -18.49 0.94
CA ARG A 132 -6.80 -19.12 0.69
C ARG A 132 -6.97 -20.41 1.50
N ASP A 133 -5.96 -21.26 1.51
CA ASP A 133 -6.02 -22.58 2.15
C ASP A 133 -6.12 -22.49 3.69
N ILE A 134 -5.58 -21.43 4.30
CA ILE A 134 -5.76 -21.14 5.74
C ILE A 134 -7.05 -20.37 6.06
N GLY A 135 -7.86 -20.03 5.04
CA GLY A 135 -9.13 -19.32 5.21
C GLY A 135 -9.01 -17.82 5.44
N ALA A 136 -7.89 -17.19 5.04
CA ALA A 136 -7.71 -15.74 5.14
C ALA A 136 -8.45 -14.95 4.04
N ASP A 137 -9.10 -15.64 3.10
CA ASP A 137 -9.94 -15.08 2.03
C ASP A 137 -9.27 -13.95 1.22
N PRO A 138 -8.09 -14.21 0.60
CA PRO A 138 -7.42 -13.19 -0.20
C PRO A 138 -8.25 -12.83 -1.46
N PRO A 139 -8.27 -11.55 -1.90
CA PRO A 139 -9.04 -11.12 -3.07
C PRO A 139 -8.73 -11.94 -4.33
N ALA A 140 -9.76 -12.43 -5.02
CA ALA A 140 -9.62 -13.30 -6.20
C ALA A 140 -8.90 -12.61 -7.37
N GLU A 141 -9.10 -11.31 -7.50
CA GLU A 141 -8.49 -10.47 -8.54
C GLU A 141 -6.95 -10.50 -8.47
N ILE A 142 -6.37 -10.74 -7.29
CA ILE A 142 -4.92 -10.88 -7.15
C ILE A 142 -4.42 -12.12 -7.89
N ALA A 143 -5.10 -13.27 -7.72
CA ALA A 143 -4.77 -14.48 -8.46
C ALA A 143 -4.98 -14.30 -9.97
N GLU A 144 -6.01 -13.57 -10.37
CA GLU A 144 -6.25 -13.25 -11.78
C GLU A 144 -5.11 -12.42 -12.38
N ILE A 145 -4.70 -11.35 -11.70
CA ILE A 145 -3.55 -10.51 -12.08
C ILE A 145 -2.30 -11.38 -12.24
N LEU A 146 -2.01 -12.24 -11.26
CA LEU A 146 -0.80 -13.08 -11.26
C LEU A 146 -0.81 -14.18 -12.33
N ASN A 147 -1.98 -14.51 -12.87
CA ASN A 147 -2.14 -15.44 -13.98
C ASN A 147 -2.10 -14.78 -15.37
N THR A 148 -1.93 -13.46 -15.44
CA THR A 148 -1.68 -12.75 -16.71
C THR A 148 -0.23 -12.88 -17.15
N LYS A 149 0.05 -12.49 -18.40
CA LYS A 149 1.41 -12.43 -18.95
C LYS A 149 2.34 -11.55 -18.10
N GLN A 150 1.90 -10.33 -17.76
CA GLN A 150 2.64 -9.39 -16.89
C GLN A 150 2.70 -9.91 -15.44
N GLY A 151 1.64 -10.56 -14.98
CA GLY A 151 1.59 -11.28 -13.70
C GLY A 151 2.75 -12.24 -13.52
N ILE A 152 3.04 -13.00 -14.56
CA ILE A 152 4.12 -14.01 -14.58
C ILE A 152 5.49 -13.36 -14.80
N LEU A 153 5.61 -12.42 -15.73
CA LEU A 153 6.92 -11.86 -16.10
C LEU A 153 7.43 -10.82 -15.11
N ASP A 154 6.56 -9.89 -14.69
CA ASP A 154 6.95 -8.69 -13.95
C ASP A 154 6.56 -8.76 -12.47
N PHE A 155 5.45 -9.47 -12.18
CA PHE A 155 4.82 -9.46 -10.86
C PHE A 155 4.89 -10.78 -10.10
N ARG A 156 5.62 -11.78 -10.61
CA ARG A 156 5.69 -13.10 -9.96
C ARG A 156 6.23 -13.06 -8.54
N TRP A 157 7.22 -12.21 -8.30
CA TRP A 157 7.93 -12.10 -7.03
C TRP A 157 7.60 -10.80 -6.31
N SER A 158 7.60 -10.84 -4.97
CA SER A 158 7.47 -9.64 -4.15
C SER A 158 8.56 -8.63 -4.50
N ILE A 159 8.28 -7.34 -4.33
CA ILE A 159 9.32 -6.30 -4.46
C ILE A 159 10.50 -6.54 -3.52
N LEU A 160 10.28 -7.22 -2.39
CA LEU A 160 11.31 -7.56 -1.42
C LEU A 160 12.29 -8.63 -1.94
N GLU A 161 11.92 -9.33 -3.02
CA GLU A 161 12.69 -10.44 -3.59
C GLU A 161 13.13 -10.19 -5.03
N ARG A 162 12.77 -9.05 -5.62
CA ARG A 162 13.15 -8.74 -7.01
C ARG A 162 14.68 -8.62 -7.18
N ASP A 163 15.43 -8.28 -6.13
CA ASP A 163 16.89 -8.09 -6.22
C ASP A 163 17.69 -9.38 -5.92
N LEU A 164 17.02 -10.49 -5.61
CA LEU A 164 17.66 -11.76 -5.22
C LEU A 164 17.82 -12.76 -6.38
N ILE A 165 17.40 -12.41 -7.60
CA ILE A 165 17.35 -13.32 -8.77
C ILE A 165 17.91 -12.63 -10.00
#